data_AF-A0AAE1GQ27-F1
#
_entry.id   AF-A0AAE1GQ27-F1
#
_cell.length_a   1.000
_cell.length_b   1.000
_cell.length_c   1.000
_cell.angle_alpha   90.00
_cell.angle_beta   90.00
_cell.angle_gamma   90.00
#
_symmetry.space_group_name_H-M   'P 1'
#
loop_
_entity.id
_entity.type
_entity.pdbx_description
1 polymer ?
#
loop_
_entity_poly.entity_id
_entity_poly.type
_entity_poly.pdbx_seq_one_letter_code
_entity_poly.pdbx_strand_id
1 'polypeptide(L)'
;MALKFVILALAVGACAAELSKVNRQELKSRVEACTAGVPGKGSQGSFFEGYTPVDECINAATDSVTNPNNNEPNKVITSLPLCLKNANVKAKDVAPVTSCLQTSLPKPFTFIDGNNDYATLDNLWHMFALEDCLGSDSQLKACKNLQYDNFARHASVDDVISNLAECLKTTNAPATVLSCFSSEVKDPAVKARAVKYMADNHLYY
;
A
#
# COMPACT_ATOMS: atom_id res chain seq x y z
N MET A 1 26.71 -46.81 -6.43
CA MET A 1 27.53 -45.58 -6.28
C MET A 1 26.57 -44.45 -5.97
N ALA A 2 26.47 -44.03 -4.70
CA ALA A 2 25.56 -42.96 -4.28
C ALA A 2 26.38 -41.67 -4.14
N LEU A 3 26.17 -40.73 -5.05
CA LEU A 3 26.80 -39.42 -5.05
C LEU A 3 26.28 -38.64 -3.84
N LYS A 4 27.14 -38.44 -2.83
CA LYS A 4 26.86 -37.57 -1.68
C LYS A 4 26.93 -36.12 -2.16
N PHE A 5 25.78 -35.46 -2.30
CA PHE A 5 25.73 -34.02 -2.46
C PHE A 5 26.06 -33.37 -1.11
N VAL A 6 27.26 -32.80 -1.02
CA VAL A 6 27.65 -31.88 0.03
C VAL A 6 26.92 -30.56 -0.27
N ILE A 7 25.80 -30.32 0.40
CA ILE A 7 25.16 -29.00 0.41
C ILE A 7 26.08 -28.11 1.24
N LEU A 8 26.86 -27.29 0.55
CA LEU A 8 27.64 -26.22 1.14
C LEU A 8 26.64 -25.21 1.72
N ALA A 9 26.37 -25.32 3.02
CA ALA A 9 25.63 -24.32 3.78
C ALA A 9 26.49 -23.06 3.80
N LEU A 10 26.25 -22.16 2.83
CA LEU A 10 26.67 -20.78 2.93
C LEU A 10 25.94 -20.18 4.14
N ALA A 11 26.61 -20.20 5.29
CA ALA A 11 26.32 -19.33 6.41
C ALA A 11 26.62 -17.90 5.95
N VAL A 12 25.70 -17.33 5.17
CA VAL A 12 25.62 -15.90 4.96
C VAL A 12 25.18 -15.35 6.31
N GLY A 13 26.14 -14.86 7.10
CA GLY A 13 25.84 -14.06 8.27
C GLY A 13 24.87 -12.98 7.83
N ALA A 14 23.64 -13.06 8.35
CA ALA A 14 22.62 -12.06 8.13
C ALA A 14 23.10 -10.76 8.78
N CYS A 15 23.90 -9.98 8.06
CA CYS A 15 23.74 -8.54 8.12
C CYS A 15 22.29 -8.33 7.69
N ALA A 16 21.38 -8.18 8.66
CA ALA A 16 20.04 -7.71 8.42
C ALA A 16 20.21 -6.35 7.74
N ALA A 17 20.16 -6.34 6.42
CA ALA A 17 20.22 -5.10 5.66
C ALA A 17 19.11 -4.22 6.20
N GLU A 18 19.47 -3.04 6.71
CA GLU A 18 18.49 -2.06 7.14
C GLU A 18 17.53 -1.82 5.98
N LEU A 19 16.22 -1.91 6.24
CA LEU A 19 15.24 -1.55 5.22
C LEU A 19 15.45 -0.10 4.82
N SER A 20 15.41 0.21 3.53
CA SER A 20 15.44 1.60 3.06
C SER A 20 14.28 2.41 3.64
N LYS A 21 14.39 3.76 3.66
CA LYS A 21 13.30 4.65 4.11
C LYS A 21 11.98 4.34 3.40
N VAL A 22 12.05 4.00 2.12
CA VAL A 22 10.92 3.64 1.27
C VAL A 22 10.27 2.35 1.74
N ASN A 23 11.07 1.30 1.95
CA ASN A 23 10.58 0.01 2.43
C ASN A 23 9.92 0.11 3.81
N ARG A 24 10.42 1.00 4.67
CA ARG A 24 9.80 1.31 5.95
C ARG A 24 8.45 2.03 5.80
N GLN A 25 8.31 2.95 4.86
CA GLN A 25 7.02 3.63 4.61
C GLN A 25 5.98 2.68 3.99
N GLU A 26 6.40 1.84 3.04
CA GLU A 26 5.53 0.82 2.46
C GLU A 26 4.99 -0.16 3.51
N LEU A 27 5.89 -0.65 4.37
CA LEU A 27 5.52 -1.53 5.46
C LEU A 27 4.57 -0.85 6.46
N LYS A 28 4.74 0.46 6.69
CA LYS A 28 3.83 1.27 7.51
C LYS A 28 2.44 1.33 6.88
N SER A 29 2.33 1.66 5.60
CA SER A 29 1.06 1.73 4.86
C SER A 29 0.30 0.40 4.90
N ARG A 30 1.00 -0.73 4.74
CA ARG A 30 0.39 -2.07 4.83
C ARG A 30 -0.14 -2.37 6.23
N VAL A 31 0.61 -2.01 7.28
CA VAL A 31 0.16 -2.15 8.67
C VAL A 31 -1.09 -1.29 8.94
N GLU A 32 -1.12 -0.05 8.46
CA GLU A 32 -2.28 0.84 8.60
C GLU A 32 -3.51 0.30 7.86
N ALA A 33 -3.33 -0.21 6.63
CA ALA A 33 -4.38 -0.82 5.83
C ALA A 33 -4.94 -2.09 6.51
N CYS A 34 -4.08 -3.00 6.97
CA CYS A 34 -4.49 -4.23 7.65
C CYS A 34 -5.21 -3.97 8.98
N THR A 35 -5.07 -2.78 9.58
CA THR A 35 -5.66 -2.43 10.88
C THR A 35 -6.80 -1.43 10.78
N ALA A 36 -7.20 -1.00 9.59
CA ALA A 36 -8.22 0.03 9.40
C ALA A 36 -9.59 -0.33 10.00
N GLY A 37 -9.96 -1.61 10.01
CA GLY A 37 -11.25 -2.10 10.49
C GLY A 37 -11.26 -2.70 11.90
N VAL A 38 -10.19 -2.53 12.70
CA VAL A 38 -10.10 -3.15 14.03
C VAL A 38 -11.01 -2.40 15.02
N PRO A 39 -11.98 -3.07 15.68
CA PRO A 39 -12.83 -2.44 16.68
C PRO A 39 -12.01 -1.85 17.84
N GLY A 40 -12.39 -0.65 18.29
CA GLY A 40 -11.69 0.08 19.35
C GLY A 40 -10.57 1.00 18.85
N LYS A 41 -10.29 1.03 17.54
CA LYS A 41 -9.44 2.05 16.92
C LYS A 41 -10.17 3.40 16.87
N GLY A 42 -9.55 4.47 17.34
CA GLY A 42 -10.12 5.81 17.25
C GLY A 42 -10.23 6.31 15.81
N SER A 43 -11.20 7.18 15.50
CA SER A 43 -11.21 7.91 14.23
C SER A 43 -10.07 8.93 14.21
N GLN A 44 -9.33 9.01 13.10
CA GLN A 44 -8.27 10.00 12.98
C GLN A 44 -8.87 11.42 13.05
N GLY A 45 -8.42 12.21 14.05
CA GLY A 45 -8.76 13.64 14.17
C GLY A 45 -9.87 14.00 15.16
N SER A 46 -10.46 13.06 15.89
CA SER A 46 -11.40 13.38 16.98
C SER A 46 -10.65 13.72 18.27
N PHE A 47 -10.84 14.94 18.78
CA PHE A 47 -10.37 15.42 20.08
C PHE A 47 -10.99 14.70 21.29
N PHE A 48 -11.74 13.62 21.06
CA PHE A 48 -12.44 12.86 22.07
C PHE A 48 -12.05 11.39 21.97
N GLU A 49 -11.75 10.85 23.15
CA GLU A 49 -11.50 9.45 23.49
C GLU A 49 -10.02 9.04 23.44
N GLY A 50 -9.49 8.80 24.64
CA GLY A 50 -8.07 8.58 24.91
C GLY A 50 -7.50 7.35 24.22
N TYR A 51 -6.17 7.33 24.12
CA TYR A 51 -5.37 6.20 23.65
C TYR A 51 -5.98 4.88 24.14
N THR A 52 -6.59 4.14 23.21
CA THR A 52 -7.05 2.80 23.51
C THR A 52 -5.84 1.87 23.49
N PRO A 53 -5.86 0.76 24.24
CA PRO A 53 -4.83 -0.28 24.11
C PRO A 53 -4.69 -0.80 22.65
N VAL A 54 -5.72 -0.63 21.82
CA VAL A 54 -5.70 -0.96 20.39
C VAL A 54 -4.87 0.07 19.61
N ASP A 55 -5.08 1.37 19.84
CA ASP A 55 -4.31 2.43 19.20
C ASP A 55 -2.84 2.39 19.61
N GLU A 56 -2.54 2.06 20.87
CA GLU A 56 -1.16 1.83 21.33
C GLU A 56 -0.48 0.69 20.57
N CYS A 57 -1.18 -0.42 20.34
CA CYS A 57 -0.65 -1.55 19.58
C CYS A 57 -0.36 -1.19 18.12
N ILE A 58 -1.25 -0.44 17.48
CA ILE A 58 -1.11 -0.04 16.07
C ILE A 58 0.01 1.00 15.94
N ASN A 59 0.06 2.00 16.82
CA ASN A 59 1.11 3.03 16.82
C ASN A 59 2.49 2.43 17.13
N ALA A 60 2.60 1.53 18.11
CA ALA A 60 3.85 0.84 18.38
C ALA A 60 4.31 -0.02 17.18
N ALA A 61 3.38 -0.62 16.44
CA ALA A 61 3.67 -1.37 15.22
C ALA A 61 4.18 -0.46 14.09
N THR A 62 3.53 0.69 13.85
CA THR A 62 3.94 1.66 12.81
C THR A 62 5.27 2.35 13.17
N ASP A 63 5.48 2.70 14.44
CA ASP A 63 6.73 3.28 14.93
C ASP A 63 7.89 2.29 14.83
N SER A 64 7.66 1.03 15.21
CA SER A 64 8.64 -0.05 15.08
C SER A 64 9.08 -0.22 13.63
N VAL A 65 8.15 -0.19 12.69
CA VAL A 65 8.43 -0.31 11.26
C VAL A 65 9.19 0.90 10.69
N THR A 66 8.87 2.11 11.15
CA THR A 66 9.45 3.35 10.61
C THR A 66 10.80 3.71 11.26
N ASN A 67 11.11 3.15 12.42
CA ASN A 67 12.36 3.37 13.13
C ASN A 67 13.56 2.86 12.30
N PRO A 68 14.50 3.75 11.90
CA PRO A 68 15.68 3.36 11.11
C PRO A 68 16.61 2.39 11.85
N ASN A 69 16.59 2.39 13.19
CA ASN A 69 17.43 1.52 14.02
C ASN A 69 16.77 0.16 14.31
N ASN A 70 15.56 -0.10 13.80
CA ASN A 70 14.94 -1.41 13.96
C ASN A 70 15.52 -2.40 12.95
N ASN A 71 16.23 -3.40 13.46
CA ASN A 71 16.84 -4.47 12.67
C ASN A 71 15.86 -5.62 12.35
N GLU A 72 14.65 -5.61 12.90
CA GLU A 72 13.65 -6.66 12.71
C GLU A 72 12.23 -6.11 12.42
N PRO A 73 12.06 -5.25 11.39
CA PRO A 73 10.76 -4.64 11.05
C PRO A 73 9.66 -5.69 10.74
N ASN A 74 10.04 -6.88 10.28
CA ASN A 74 9.13 -7.99 10.00
C ASN A 74 8.50 -8.62 11.23
N LYS A 75 9.02 -8.33 12.43
CA LYS A 75 8.40 -8.77 13.67
C LYS A 75 6.97 -8.24 13.79
N VAL A 76 6.61 -7.16 13.09
CA VAL A 76 5.25 -6.62 13.04
C VAL A 76 4.20 -7.66 12.64
N ILE A 77 4.52 -8.61 11.74
CA ILE A 77 3.62 -9.70 11.32
C ILE A 77 3.18 -10.56 12.52
N THR A 78 4.04 -10.68 13.51
CA THR A 78 3.82 -11.51 14.69
C THR A 78 3.48 -10.70 15.95
N SER A 79 4.09 -9.53 16.13
CA SER A 79 3.95 -8.72 17.33
C SER A 79 2.63 -7.95 17.37
N LEU A 80 2.15 -7.45 16.23
CA LEU A 80 0.90 -6.69 16.18
C LEU A 80 -0.32 -7.58 16.50
N PRO A 81 -0.51 -8.77 15.89
CA PRO A 81 -1.60 -9.66 16.30
C PRO A 81 -1.54 -10.09 17.77
N LEU A 82 -0.34 -10.26 18.32
CA LEU A 82 -0.17 -10.58 19.74
C LEU A 82 -0.56 -9.40 20.64
N CYS A 83 -0.14 -8.19 20.28
CA CYS A 83 -0.49 -6.97 21.00
C CYS A 83 -2.02 -6.77 21.01
N LEU A 84 -2.69 -6.92 19.87
CA LEU A 84 -4.15 -6.80 19.77
C LEU A 84 -4.88 -7.83 20.66
N LYS A 85 -4.38 -9.07 20.74
CA LYS A 85 -4.93 -10.06 21.67
C LYS A 85 -4.77 -9.62 23.13
N ASN A 86 -3.62 -9.08 23.49
CA ASN A 86 -3.35 -8.57 24.85
C ASN A 86 -4.18 -7.33 25.18
N ALA A 87 -4.55 -6.54 24.16
CA ALA A 87 -5.51 -5.44 24.24
C ALA A 87 -6.99 -5.91 24.33
N ASN A 88 -7.23 -7.22 24.53
CA ASN A 88 -8.56 -7.83 24.60
C ASN A 88 -9.39 -7.75 23.30
N VAL A 89 -8.75 -7.55 22.14
CA VAL A 89 -9.43 -7.66 20.84
C VAL A 89 -9.80 -9.12 20.61
N LYS A 90 -11.06 -9.36 20.22
CA LYS A 90 -11.57 -10.73 20.04
C LYS A 90 -10.85 -11.43 18.89
N ALA A 91 -10.65 -12.73 19.02
CA ALA A 91 -9.93 -13.53 18.03
C ALA A 91 -10.51 -13.41 16.59
N LYS A 92 -11.84 -13.26 16.47
CA LYS A 92 -12.52 -13.05 15.18
C LYS A 92 -12.12 -11.75 14.47
N ASP A 93 -11.69 -10.73 15.23
CA ASP A 93 -11.29 -9.42 14.72
C ASP A 93 -9.75 -9.35 14.52
N VAL A 94 -8.99 -10.18 15.26
CA VAL A 94 -7.52 -10.32 15.08
C VAL A 94 -7.17 -11.22 13.89
N ALA A 95 -7.97 -12.24 13.59
CA ALA A 95 -7.68 -13.19 12.50
C ALA A 95 -7.59 -12.52 11.11
N PRO A 96 -8.47 -11.57 10.73
CA PRO A 96 -8.34 -10.82 9.48
C PRO A 96 -7.05 -9.99 9.41
N VAL A 97 -6.66 -9.33 10.51
CA VAL A 97 -5.40 -8.56 10.59
C VAL A 97 -4.20 -9.49 10.40
N THR A 98 -4.21 -10.63 11.08
CA THR A 98 -3.13 -11.63 10.99
C THR A 98 -2.99 -12.16 9.57
N SER A 99 -4.12 -12.51 8.95
CA SER A 99 -4.16 -12.98 7.56
C SER A 99 -3.62 -11.91 6.60
N CYS A 100 -4.12 -10.67 6.73
CA CYS A 100 -3.67 -9.53 5.93
C CYS A 100 -2.17 -9.28 6.06
N LEU A 101 -1.61 -9.28 7.28
CA LEU A 101 -0.17 -9.10 7.50
C LEU A 101 0.65 -10.27 6.94
N GLN A 102 0.15 -11.51 7.01
CA GLN A 102 0.86 -12.68 6.49
C GLN A 102 0.84 -12.76 4.97
N THR A 103 -0.22 -12.28 4.31
CA THR A 103 -0.35 -12.29 2.85
C THR A 103 0.27 -11.05 2.20
N SER A 104 0.17 -9.88 2.86
CA SER A 104 0.72 -8.63 2.34
C SER A 104 2.22 -8.47 2.59
N LEU A 105 2.83 -9.27 3.47
CA LEU A 105 4.25 -9.16 3.84
C LEU A 105 5.00 -10.48 3.57
N PRO A 106 5.63 -10.64 2.39
CA PRO A 106 6.43 -11.84 2.09
C PRO A 106 7.63 -11.96 3.05
N LYS A 107 7.99 -13.20 3.43
CA LYS A 107 9.17 -13.51 4.26
C LYS A 107 10.28 -14.18 3.43
N PRO A 108 11.56 -13.80 3.61
CA PRO A 108 12.02 -12.61 4.33
C PRO A 108 11.47 -11.36 3.62
N PHE A 109 11.15 -10.29 4.36
CA PHE A 109 10.80 -9.01 3.73
C PHE A 109 12.10 -8.41 3.20
N THR A 110 12.52 -8.95 2.08
CA THR A 110 13.44 -8.34 1.16
C THR A 110 12.55 -7.64 0.17
N PHE A 111 11.99 -6.48 0.53
CA PHE A 111 11.59 -5.60 -0.56
C PHE A 111 12.89 -5.12 -1.19
N ILE A 112 13.14 -5.69 -2.37
CA ILE A 112 14.13 -5.30 -3.36
C ILE A 112 14.04 -3.76 -3.49
N ASP A 113 15.17 -3.08 -3.66
CA ASP A 113 15.25 -1.68 -4.11
C ASP A 113 14.59 -1.51 -5.49
N GLY A 114 13.29 -1.74 -5.61
CA GLY A 114 12.65 -1.91 -6.91
C GLY A 114 11.16 -2.07 -6.77
N ASN A 115 10.50 -1.01 -6.32
CA ASN A 115 9.13 -0.71 -6.77
C ASN A 115 8.64 0.69 -6.39
N ASN A 116 9.50 1.60 -5.91
CA ASN A 116 9.11 3.01 -6.00
C ASN A 116 8.91 3.37 -7.46
N ASP A 117 9.74 2.88 -8.37
CA ASP A 117 9.59 3.19 -9.79
C ASP A 117 8.42 2.47 -10.43
N TYR A 118 8.08 1.25 -10.02
CA TYR A 118 6.94 0.53 -10.58
C TYR A 118 5.63 0.94 -9.93
N ALA A 119 5.58 1.27 -8.63
CA ALA A 119 4.40 1.88 -8.01
C ALA A 119 4.24 3.34 -8.43
N THR A 120 5.33 4.08 -8.66
CA THR A 120 5.31 5.44 -9.23
C THR A 120 4.94 5.39 -10.70
N LEU A 121 5.47 4.43 -11.49
CA LEU A 121 5.07 4.24 -12.87
C LEU A 121 3.61 3.84 -12.97
N ASP A 122 3.15 2.89 -12.16
CA ASP A 122 1.76 2.43 -12.14
C ASP A 122 0.83 3.55 -11.67
N ASN A 123 1.21 4.30 -10.63
CA ASN A 123 0.47 5.49 -10.19
C ASN A 123 0.46 6.58 -11.27
N LEU A 124 1.60 6.93 -11.86
CA LEU A 124 1.68 7.96 -12.92
C LEU A 124 0.92 7.53 -14.17
N TRP A 125 1.00 6.26 -14.54
CA TRP A 125 0.23 5.69 -15.65
C TRP A 125 -1.27 5.84 -15.39
N HIS A 126 -1.75 5.39 -14.23
CA HIS A 126 -3.16 5.48 -13.90
C HIS A 126 -3.63 6.93 -13.70
N MET A 127 -2.76 7.81 -13.18
CA MET A 127 -3.04 9.25 -13.08
C MET A 127 -3.15 9.91 -14.46
N PHE A 128 -2.30 9.53 -15.42
CA PHE A 128 -2.37 10.00 -16.80
C PHE A 128 -3.60 9.47 -17.52
N ALA A 129 -3.98 8.21 -17.30
CA ALA A 129 -5.24 7.66 -17.81
C ALA A 129 -6.46 8.43 -17.26
N LEU A 130 -6.43 8.80 -15.97
CA LEU A 130 -7.48 9.64 -15.38
C LEU A 130 -7.47 11.07 -15.94
N GLU A 131 -6.31 11.70 -16.14
CA GLU A 131 -6.22 13.04 -16.75
C GLU A 131 -6.73 13.06 -18.19
N ASP A 132 -6.38 12.05 -19.00
CA ASP A 132 -6.85 11.98 -20.39
C ASP A 132 -8.38 11.89 -20.49
N CYS A 133 -9.02 11.26 -19.49
CA CYS A 133 -10.47 11.01 -19.50
C CYS A 133 -11.31 12.03 -18.73
N LEU A 134 -10.81 12.56 -17.61
CA LEU A 134 -11.53 13.53 -16.77
C LEU A 134 -11.08 14.97 -17.08
N GLY A 135 -9.88 15.15 -17.63
CA GLY A 135 -9.31 16.44 -17.97
C GLY A 135 -9.25 17.44 -16.81
N SER A 136 -9.37 18.72 -17.16
CA SER A 136 -9.36 19.85 -16.22
C SER A 136 -10.75 20.22 -15.70
N ASP A 137 -11.76 19.37 -15.92
CA ASP A 137 -13.14 19.67 -15.53
C ASP A 137 -13.23 19.88 -14.01
N SER A 138 -13.62 21.09 -13.62
CA SER A 138 -13.71 21.48 -12.22
C SER A 138 -14.78 20.71 -11.45
N GLN A 139 -15.82 20.22 -12.14
CA GLN A 139 -16.88 19.41 -11.56
C GLN A 139 -16.41 17.98 -11.26
N LEU A 140 -15.48 17.46 -12.06
CA LEU A 140 -14.94 16.09 -11.91
C LEU A 140 -13.64 16.05 -11.09
N LYS A 141 -13.11 17.21 -10.70
CA LYS A 141 -11.89 17.33 -9.88
C LYS A 141 -11.96 16.53 -8.58
N ALA A 142 -13.13 16.51 -7.92
CA ALA A 142 -13.32 15.72 -6.70
C ALA A 142 -13.21 14.21 -6.97
N CYS A 143 -13.81 13.72 -8.06
CA CYS A 143 -13.71 12.32 -8.48
C CYS A 143 -12.28 11.94 -8.85
N LYS A 144 -11.57 12.82 -9.56
CA LYS A 144 -10.17 12.62 -9.94
C LYS A 144 -9.26 12.49 -8.71
N ASN A 145 -9.36 13.44 -7.78
CA ASN A 145 -8.56 13.44 -6.56
C ASN A 145 -8.83 12.21 -5.68
N LEU A 146 -10.10 11.80 -5.57
CA LEU A 146 -10.46 10.58 -4.84
C LEU A 146 -9.77 9.35 -5.44
N GLN A 147 -9.71 9.24 -6.77
CA GLN A 147 -9.02 8.11 -7.40
C GLN A 147 -7.51 8.20 -7.26
N TYR A 148 -6.93 9.40 -7.26
CA TYR A 148 -5.50 9.58 -6.96
C TYR A 148 -5.17 9.08 -5.55
N ASP A 149 -6.00 9.43 -4.56
CA ASP A 149 -5.83 8.95 -3.19
C ASP A 149 -5.98 7.43 -3.10
N ASN A 150 -6.91 6.84 -3.87
CA ASN A 150 -7.09 5.39 -3.94
C ASN A 150 -5.86 4.69 -4.53
N PHE A 151 -5.29 5.21 -5.62
CA PHE A 151 -4.05 4.68 -6.19
C PHE A 151 -2.83 4.88 -5.29
N ALA A 152 -2.73 6.02 -4.62
CA ALA A 152 -1.70 6.27 -3.60
C ALA A 152 -1.80 5.29 -2.41
N ARG A 153 -2.99 4.71 -2.17
CA ARG A 153 -3.26 3.67 -1.18
C ARG A 153 -3.25 2.25 -1.76
N HIS A 154 -2.75 2.09 -2.99
CA HIS A 154 -2.60 0.81 -3.69
C HIS A 154 -3.93 0.08 -3.98
N ALA A 155 -5.01 0.83 -4.19
CA ALA A 155 -6.27 0.25 -4.68
C ALA A 155 -6.05 -0.40 -6.05
N SER A 156 -6.75 -1.52 -6.30
CA SER A 156 -6.71 -2.16 -7.62
C SER A 156 -7.42 -1.29 -8.67
N VAL A 157 -7.06 -1.47 -9.95
CA VAL A 157 -7.74 -0.79 -11.06
C VAL A 157 -9.25 -1.08 -11.04
N ASP A 158 -9.67 -2.30 -10.70
CA ASP A 158 -11.08 -2.68 -10.65
C ASP A 158 -11.84 -1.96 -9.51
N ASP A 159 -11.19 -1.78 -8.35
CA ASP A 159 -11.75 -1.00 -7.23
C ASP A 159 -11.87 0.48 -7.62
N VAL A 160 -10.86 1.03 -8.31
CA VAL A 160 -10.90 2.42 -8.80
C VAL A 160 -11.99 2.60 -9.86
N ILE A 161 -12.16 1.66 -10.79
CA ILE A 161 -13.25 1.68 -11.78
C ILE A 161 -14.61 1.70 -11.05
N SER A 162 -14.79 0.87 -10.03
CA SER A 162 -16.02 0.83 -9.24
C SER A 162 -16.29 2.16 -8.53
N ASN A 163 -15.30 2.71 -7.83
CA ASN A 163 -15.41 3.99 -7.12
C ASN A 163 -15.61 5.18 -8.07
N LEU A 164 -14.93 5.18 -9.22
CA LEU A 164 -15.09 6.20 -10.24
C LEU A 164 -16.51 6.16 -10.81
N ALA A 165 -17.05 4.97 -11.09
CA ALA A 165 -18.43 4.83 -11.58
C ALA A 165 -19.46 5.41 -10.59
N GLU A 166 -19.26 5.23 -9.29
CA GLU A 166 -20.12 5.82 -8.26
C GLU A 166 -19.98 7.35 -8.23
N CYS A 167 -18.75 7.87 -8.26
CA CYS A 167 -18.52 9.30 -8.25
C CYS A 167 -19.07 10.01 -9.49
N LEU A 168 -18.91 9.41 -10.68
CA LEU A 168 -19.45 9.97 -11.93
C LEU A 168 -20.98 10.03 -11.93
N LYS A 169 -21.66 9.09 -11.26
CA LYS A 169 -23.12 9.15 -11.10
C LYS A 169 -23.54 10.33 -10.22
N THR A 170 -22.83 10.59 -9.13
CA THR A 170 -23.18 11.69 -8.22
C THR A 170 -22.94 13.05 -8.84
N THR A 171 -21.97 13.18 -9.74
CA THR A 171 -21.67 14.41 -10.46
C THR A 171 -22.41 14.55 -11.80
N ASN A 172 -23.32 13.64 -12.15
CA ASN A 172 -23.99 13.57 -13.46
C ASN A 172 -23.02 13.63 -14.65
N ALA A 173 -21.85 13.01 -14.50
CA ALA A 173 -20.84 13.00 -15.54
C ALA A 173 -21.24 12.07 -16.71
N PRO A 174 -20.74 12.33 -17.93
CA PRO A 174 -20.96 11.43 -19.06
C PRO A 174 -20.43 10.01 -18.78
N ALA A 175 -21.21 8.99 -19.10
CA ALA A 175 -20.78 7.58 -18.99
C ALA A 175 -19.54 7.26 -19.84
N THR A 176 -19.26 8.09 -20.86
CA THR A 176 -18.07 8.00 -21.71
C THR A 176 -16.76 8.17 -20.94
N VAL A 177 -16.78 8.84 -19.79
CA VAL A 177 -15.60 9.02 -18.92
C VAL A 177 -15.12 7.68 -18.36
N LEU A 178 -16.05 6.85 -17.89
CA LEU A 178 -15.72 5.53 -17.33
C LEU A 178 -15.20 4.57 -18.40
N SER A 179 -15.82 4.60 -19.59
CA SER A 179 -15.35 3.79 -20.73
C SER A 179 -13.99 4.25 -21.25
N CYS A 180 -13.73 5.56 -21.25
CA CYS A 180 -12.42 6.13 -21.56
C CYS A 180 -11.39 5.59 -20.57
N PHE A 181 -11.61 5.74 -19.27
CA PHE A 181 -10.63 5.33 -18.26
C PHE A 181 -10.34 3.82 -18.33
N SER A 182 -11.39 3.00 -18.51
CA SER A 182 -11.26 1.55 -18.65
C SER A 182 -10.41 1.12 -19.86
N SER A 183 -10.32 1.99 -20.88
CA SER A 183 -9.47 1.82 -22.06
C SER A 183 -8.06 2.35 -21.83
N GLU A 184 -7.93 3.62 -21.41
CA GLU A 184 -6.64 4.31 -21.21
C GLU A 184 -5.75 3.64 -20.15
N VAL A 185 -6.36 3.06 -19.12
CA VAL A 185 -5.64 2.30 -18.08
C VAL A 185 -4.95 1.04 -18.62
N LYS A 186 -5.25 0.65 -19.86
CA LYS A 186 -4.62 -0.48 -20.57
C LYS A 186 -3.84 -0.03 -21.81
N ASP A 187 -3.85 1.27 -22.13
CA ASP A 187 -3.22 1.79 -23.34
C ASP A 187 -1.68 1.86 -23.16
N PRO A 188 -0.90 1.16 -24.01
CA PRO A 188 0.56 1.19 -23.96
C PRO A 188 1.15 2.59 -24.21
N ALA A 189 0.46 3.48 -24.94
CA ALA A 189 0.89 4.85 -25.17
C ALA A 189 0.84 5.68 -23.88
N VAL A 190 -0.20 5.51 -23.06
CA VAL A 190 -0.30 6.18 -21.75
C VAL A 190 0.82 5.73 -20.83
N LYS A 191 1.07 4.42 -20.78
CA LYS A 191 2.20 3.87 -20.03
C LYS A 191 3.54 4.43 -20.53
N ALA A 192 3.74 4.52 -21.84
CA ALA A 192 4.95 5.09 -22.42
C ALA A 192 5.16 6.56 -22.02
N ARG A 193 4.08 7.36 -21.90
CA ARG A 193 4.16 8.73 -21.38
C ARG A 193 4.56 8.75 -19.90
N ALA A 194 4.03 7.85 -19.08
CA ALA A 194 4.41 7.74 -17.67
C ALA A 194 5.89 7.37 -17.52
N VAL A 195 6.39 6.42 -18.33
CA VAL A 195 7.82 6.10 -18.40
C VAL A 195 8.62 7.35 -18.79
N LYS A 196 8.24 8.04 -19.86
CA LYS A 196 8.95 9.25 -20.30
C LYS A 196 8.97 10.33 -19.23
N TYR A 197 7.85 10.56 -18.55
CA TYR A 197 7.76 11.55 -17.47
C TYR A 197 8.73 11.23 -16.33
N MET A 198 8.85 9.95 -15.96
CA MET A 198 9.83 9.54 -14.97
C MET A 198 11.27 9.83 -15.42
N ALA A 199 11.57 9.59 -16.70
CA ALA A 199 12.88 9.91 -17.29
C ALA A 199 13.20 11.40 -17.26
N ASP A 200 12.27 12.22 -17.71
CA ASP A 200 12.45 13.66 -17.84
C ASP A 200 12.57 14.35 -16.46
N ASN A 201 12.03 13.75 -15.41
CA ASN A 201 12.01 14.31 -14.05
C ASN A 201 12.97 13.62 -13.07
N HIS A 202 13.87 12.76 -13.56
CA HIS A 202 14.82 12.00 -12.74
C HIS A 202 14.15 11.22 -11.59
N LEU A 203 12.99 10.64 -11.87
CA LEU A 203 12.23 9.84 -10.90
C LEU A 203 12.66 8.37 -10.90
N TYR A 204 13.86 8.06 -11.42
CA TYR A 204 14.46 6.72 -11.41
C TYR A 204 15.55 6.62 -10.34
N TYR A 205 15.59 5.53 -9.58
CA TYR A 205 16.74 5.09 -8.79
C TYR A 205 16.94 3.58 -8.86
#